data_AF-A0A9X2VTJ7-F1
#
_entry.id   AF-A0A9X2VTJ7-F1
#
_cell.length_a   1.000
_cell.length_b   1.000
_cell.length_c   1.000
_cell.angle_alpha   90.00
_cell.angle_beta   90.00
_cell.angle_gamma   90.00
#
_symmetry.space_group_name_H-M   'P 1'
#
loop_
_entity.id
_entity.type
_entity.pdbx_description
1 polymer ?
#
loop_
_entity_poly.entity_id
_entity_poly.type
_entity_poly.pdbx_seq_one_letter_code
_entity_poly.pdbx_strand_id
1 'polypeptide(L)'
;MSEMLIALAALAAGVLLGLFLRRPRPRSTPLPGPPRPRSAHRELLNAADDLGYALDTIRNFGPLCASELRNVDLPAKLDRLAAAGAPPDVFAELRGRTEQIALHPFPEQRELVSAVRSDEQPSPLSAVWLLIREASGSGAAQHLAAGQAKTCLDALRLELARNAPEDEPVLV
;
A
#
# COMPACT_ATOMS: atom_id res chain seq x y z
N MET A 1 -42.98 3.16 2.94
CA MET A 1 -42.06 4.30 2.67
C MET A 1 -41.16 4.68 3.85
N SER A 2 -41.39 4.18 5.08
CA SER A 2 -40.61 4.59 6.27
C SER A 2 -39.26 3.86 6.44
N GLU A 3 -39.15 2.58 6.04
CA GLU A 3 -37.94 1.78 6.25
C GLU A 3 -36.75 2.21 5.39
N MET A 4 -36.98 2.61 4.13
CA MET A 4 -35.92 3.12 3.26
C MET A 4 -35.32 4.43 3.78
N LEU A 5 -36.13 5.29 4.41
CA LEU A 5 -35.65 6.55 4.98
C LEU A 5 -34.78 6.30 6.22
N ILE A 6 -35.09 5.27 7.02
CA ILE A 6 -34.30 4.89 8.19
C ILE A 6 -32.97 4.27 7.77
N ALA A 7 -32.98 3.38 6.77
CA ALA A 7 -31.75 2.77 6.25
C ALA A 7 -30.80 3.82 5.66
N LEU A 8 -31.35 4.81 4.93
CA LEU A 8 -30.56 5.88 4.32
C LEU A 8 -30.02 6.87 5.36
N ALA A 9 -30.78 7.13 6.43
CA ALA A 9 -30.32 7.93 7.56
C ALA A 9 -29.20 7.22 8.35
N ALA A 10 -29.31 5.90 8.55
CA ALA A 10 -28.27 5.13 9.24
C ALA A 10 -26.96 5.07 8.43
N LEU A 11 -27.06 4.96 7.11
CA LEU A 11 -25.90 4.95 6.21
C LEU A 11 -25.23 6.32 6.17
N ALA A 12 -26.01 7.41 6.10
CA ALA A 12 -25.48 8.77 6.18
C ALA A 12 -24.81 9.06 7.54
N ALA A 13 -25.40 8.61 8.64
CA ALA A 13 -24.83 8.76 9.98
C ALA A 13 -23.52 7.98 10.13
N GLY A 14 -23.43 6.75 9.60
CA GLY A 14 -22.21 5.94 9.61
C GLY A 14 -21.06 6.57 8.82
N VAL A 15 -21.36 7.13 7.64
CA VAL A 15 -20.35 7.81 6.80
C VAL A 15 -19.87 9.10 7.45
N LEU A 16 -20.78 9.90 8.04
CA LEU A 16 -20.41 11.13 8.75
C LEU A 16 -19.58 10.83 10.00
N LEU A 17 -19.93 9.78 10.76
CA LEU A 17 -19.17 9.36 11.93
C LEU A 17 -17.77 8.84 11.55
N GLY A 18 -17.68 8.05 10.46
CA GLY A 18 -16.40 7.58 9.91
C GLY A 18 -15.50 8.72 9.41
N LEU A 19 -16.08 9.78 8.86
CA LEU A 19 -15.34 10.98 8.43
C LEU A 19 -14.92 11.86 9.62
N PHE A 20 -15.75 12.00 10.66
CA PHE A 20 -15.41 12.76 11.86
C PHE A 20 -14.34 12.08 12.73
N LEU A 21 -14.32 10.74 12.75
CA LEU A 21 -13.26 9.96 13.41
C LEU A 21 -11.97 9.94 12.60
N ARG A 22 -12.01 10.21 11.29
CA ARG A 22 -10.86 10.54 10.44
C ARG A 22 -10.41 12.00 10.62
N ARG A 23 -10.46 12.55 11.83
CA ARG A 23 -9.71 13.78 12.11
C ARG A 23 -8.23 13.49 11.88
N PRO A 24 -7.53 14.25 11.03
CA PRO A 24 -6.08 14.20 11.01
C PRO A 24 -5.64 14.62 12.41
N ARG A 25 -5.12 13.65 13.17
CA ARG A 25 -4.51 13.92 14.46
C ARG A 25 -3.45 14.98 14.16
N PRO A 26 -3.49 16.17 14.78
CA PRO A 26 -2.43 17.14 14.59
C PRO A 26 -1.16 16.42 15.03
N ARG A 27 -0.29 16.14 14.05
CA ARG A 27 1.04 15.59 14.29
C ARG A 27 1.65 16.48 15.35
N SER A 28 1.71 15.96 16.57
CA SER A 28 2.49 16.53 17.64
C SER A 28 3.88 16.64 17.04
N THR A 29 4.33 17.86 16.77
CA THR A 29 5.69 18.13 16.32
C THR A 29 6.59 17.38 17.29
N PRO A 30 7.25 16.29 16.87
CA PRO A 30 8.18 15.62 17.76
C PRO A 30 9.22 16.68 18.09
N LEU A 31 9.51 16.89 19.38
CA LEU A 31 10.74 17.59 19.75
C LEU A 31 11.87 16.96 18.95
N PRO A 32 12.82 17.75 18.40
CA PRO A 32 13.91 17.21 17.61
C PRO A 32 14.62 16.17 18.48
N GLY A 33 14.44 14.89 18.13
CA GLY A 33 15.19 13.83 18.76
C GLY A 33 16.68 14.04 18.47
N PRO A 34 17.57 13.44 19.26
CA PRO A 34 19.00 13.48 18.95
C PRO A 34 19.23 13.04 17.49
N PRO A 35 20.13 13.72 16.75
CA PRO A 35 20.39 13.41 15.35
C PRO A 35 20.80 11.94 15.22
N ARG A 36 20.17 11.23 14.25
CA ARG A 36 20.49 9.83 14.00
C ARG A 36 21.92 9.70 13.48
N PRO A 37 22.63 8.60 13.82
CA PRO A 37 23.89 8.27 13.18
C PRO A 37 23.72 8.23 11.65
N ARG A 38 24.72 8.73 10.92
CA ARG A 38 24.71 8.78 9.44
C ARG A 38 24.45 7.42 8.79
N SER A 39 25.01 6.35 9.34
CA SER A 39 24.79 4.98 8.87
C SER A 39 23.31 4.57 8.95
N ALA A 40 22.68 4.78 10.12
CA ALA A 40 21.27 4.48 10.33
C ALA A 40 20.34 5.32 9.44
N HIS A 41 20.70 6.60 9.20
CA HIS A 41 19.96 7.46 8.27
C HIS A 41 20.02 6.91 6.83
N ARG A 42 21.21 6.51 6.37
CA ARG A 42 21.41 5.96 5.02
C ARG A 42 20.74 4.60 4.85
N GLU A 43 20.81 3.73 5.85
CA GLU A 43 20.14 2.43 5.84
C GLU A 43 18.62 2.58 5.71
N LEU A 44 18.02 3.53 6.44
CA LEU A 44 16.59 3.79 6.35
C LEU A 44 16.19 4.35 4.98
N LEU A 45 16.97 5.26 4.39
CA LEU A 45 16.73 5.74 3.04
C LEU A 45 16.82 4.61 2.01
N ASN A 46 17.85 3.77 2.09
CA ASN A 46 18.00 2.62 1.19
C ASN A 46 16.83 1.64 1.32
N ALA A 47 16.39 1.34 2.54
CA ALA A 47 15.23 0.48 2.78
C ALA A 47 13.93 1.11 2.26
N ALA A 48 13.77 2.43 2.40
CA ALA A 48 12.66 3.15 1.82
C ALA A 48 12.71 3.11 0.28
N ASP A 49 13.87 3.23 -0.33
CA ASP A 49 14.05 3.16 -1.79
C ASP A 49 13.77 1.77 -2.36
N ASP A 50 14.22 0.71 -1.67
CA ASP A 50 13.90 -0.67 -2.05
C ASP A 50 12.38 -0.93 -2.00
N LEU A 51 11.71 -0.49 -0.92
CA LEU A 51 10.25 -0.58 -0.83
C LEU A 51 9.55 0.30 -1.88
N GLY A 52 10.10 1.49 -2.17
CA GLY A 52 9.57 2.40 -3.19
C GLY A 52 9.59 1.77 -4.57
N TYR A 53 10.70 1.15 -4.95
CA TYR A 53 10.84 0.43 -6.22
C TYR A 53 9.84 -0.74 -6.35
N ALA A 54 9.64 -1.48 -5.27
CA ALA A 54 8.65 -2.57 -5.23
C ALA A 54 7.21 -2.05 -5.42
N LEU A 55 6.86 -0.94 -4.76
CA LEU A 55 5.55 -0.31 -4.93
C LEU A 55 5.35 0.26 -6.34
N ASP A 56 6.38 0.86 -6.93
CA ASP A 56 6.33 1.35 -8.30
C ASP A 56 6.21 0.19 -9.31
N THR A 57 6.80 -0.97 -9.01
CA THR A 57 6.63 -2.19 -9.83
C THR A 57 5.16 -2.61 -9.85
N ILE A 58 4.50 -2.64 -8.69
CA ILE A 58 3.06 -2.97 -8.60
C ILE A 58 2.21 -1.91 -9.34
N ARG A 59 2.57 -0.63 -9.27
CA ARG A 59 1.82 0.44 -9.96
C ARG A 59 1.99 0.40 -11.47
N ASN A 60 3.20 0.11 -11.95
CA ASN A 60 3.55 0.20 -13.38
C ASN A 60 3.26 -1.09 -14.15
N PHE A 61 3.39 -2.25 -13.49
CA PHE A 61 3.21 -3.57 -14.10
C PHE A 61 1.98 -4.31 -13.59
N GLY A 62 1.26 -3.75 -12.61
CA GLY A 62 0.07 -4.36 -12.07
C GLY A 62 -1.13 -4.35 -13.03
N PRO A 63 -2.13 -5.21 -12.77
CA PRO A 63 -2.29 -5.98 -11.53
C PRO A 63 -1.50 -7.29 -11.49
N LEU A 64 -0.81 -7.54 -10.38
CA LEU A 64 0.05 -8.69 -10.21
C LEU A 64 -0.72 -9.89 -9.63
N CYS A 65 -0.40 -11.09 -10.10
CA CYS A 65 -0.93 -12.31 -9.53
C CYS A 65 -0.20 -12.70 -8.22
N ALA A 66 -0.68 -13.72 -7.52
CA ALA A 66 -0.11 -14.13 -6.23
C ALA A 66 1.35 -14.62 -6.35
N SER A 67 1.72 -15.28 -7.45
CA SER A 67 3.12 -15.67 -7.70
C SER A 67 4.03 -14.45 -7.97
N GLU A 68 3.57 -13.47 -8.72
CA GLU A 68 4.30 -12.22 -8.97
C GLU A 68 4.46 -11.38 -7.71
N LEU A 69 3.41 -11.25 -6.90
CA LEU A 69 3.47 -10.54 -5.61
C LEU A 69 4.48 -11.16 -4.65
N ARG A 70 4.65 -12.48 -4.68
CA ARG A 70 5.70 -13.18 -3.90
C ARG A 70 7.10 -12.82 -4.37
N ASN A 71 7.30 -12.60 -5.68
CA ASN A 71 8.59 -12.20 -6.23
C ASN A 71 8.94 -10.74 -5.89
N VAL A 72 7.93 -9.87 -5.73
CA VAL A 72 8.12 -8.48 -5.27
C VAL A 72 8.53 -8.43 -3.79
N ASP A 73 8.06 -9.39 -3.00
CA ASP A 73 8.42 -9.60 -1.58
C ASP A 73 8.27 -8.34 -0.70
N LEU A 74 7.08 -7.73 -0.77
CA LEU A 74 6.72 -6.59 0.08
C LEU A 74 6.91 -6.85 1.59
N PRO A 75 6.58 -8.04 2.15
CA PRO A 75 6.77 -8.30 3.57
C PRO A 75 8.24 -8.19 3.99
N ALA A 76 9.18 -8.81 3.27
CA ALA A 76 10.59 -8.73 3.62
C ALA A 76 11.14 -7.30 3.49
N LYS A 77 10.68 -6.54 2.49
CA LYS A 77 11.07 -5.12 2.32
C LYS A 77 10.54 -4.24 3.45
N LEU A 78 9.33 -4.49 3.94
CA LEU A 78 8.81 -3.82 5.12
C LEU A 78 9.56 -4.18 6.39
N ASP A 79 9.91 -5.45 6.58
CA ASP A 79 10.69 -5.89 7.75
C ASP A 79 12.08 -5.22 7.76
N ARG A 80 12.72 -5.07 6.59
CA ARG A 80 13.95 -4.28 6.45
C ARG A 80 13.77 -2.81 6.82
N LEU A 81 12.66 -2.20 6.40
CA LEU A 81 12.34 -0.82 6.73
C LEU A 81 12.14 -0.64 8.25
N ALA A 82 11.46 -1.58 8.90
CA ALA A 82 11.32 -1.61 10.36
C ALA A 82 12.66 -1.78 11.07
N ALA A 83 13.49 -2.73 10.61
CA ALA A 83 14.83 -2.98 11.15
C ALA A 83 15.75 -1.76 11.02
N ALA A 84 15.61 -0.97 9.96
CA ALA A 84 16.31 0.29 9.74
C ALA A 84 15.79 1.46 10.62
N GLY A 85 14.81 1.22 11.49
CA GLY A 85 14.31 2.20 12.45
C GLY A 85 13.24 3.14 11.89
N ALA A 86 12.38 2.65 11.00
CA ALA A 86 11.19 3.40 10.61
C ALA A 86 10.27 3.66 11.82
N PRO A 87 9.60 4.83 11.87
CA PRO A 87 8.62 5.12 12.90
C PRO A 87 7.52 4.05 12.96
N PRO A 88 7.09 3.60 14.16
CA PRO A 88 6.10 2.52 14.30
C PRO A 88 4.74 2.83 13.65
N ASP A 89 4.34 4.10 13.65
CA ASP A 89 3.11 4.58 13.01
C ASP A 89 3.18 4.48 11.48
N VAL A 90 4.31 4.92 10.90
CA VAL A 90 4.58 4.79 9.46
C VAL A 90 4.65 3.32 9.06
N PHE A 91 5.32 2.48 9.86
CA PHE A 91 5.39 1.05 9.60
C PHE A 91 4.00 0.39 9.65
N ALA A 92 3.19 0.69 10.65
CA ALA A 92 1.83 0.14 10.77
C ALA A 92 0.94 0.56 9.60
N GLU A 93 1.03 1.81 9.16
CA GLU A 93 0.29 2.30 7.99
C GLU A 93 0.75 1.56 6.72
N LEU A 94 2.05 1.52 6.45
CA LEU A 94 2.60 0.84 5.28
C LEU A 94 2.24 -0.65 5.26
N ARG A 95 2.32 -1.32 6.41
CA ARG A 95 1.91 -2.72 6.57
C ARG A 95 0.46 -2.93 6.17
N GLY A 96 -0.45 -2.09 6.67
CA GLY A 96 -1.86 -2.17 6.31
C GLY A 96 -2.08 -1.98 4.81
N ARG A 97 -1.29 -1.13 4.14
CA ARG A 97 -1.38 -0.95 2.67
C ARG A 97 -0.84 -2.14 1.90
N THR A 98 0.28 -2.72 2.32
CA THR A 98 0.83 -3.90 1.65
C THR A 98 -0.06 -5.13 1.86
N GLU A 99 -0.70 -5.26 3.02
CA GLU A 99 -1.70 -6.30 3.27
C GLU A 99 -2.92 -6.12 2.36
N GLN A 100 -3.39 -4.88 2.15
CA GLN A 100 -4.45 -4.57 1.18
C GLN A 100 -4.06 -4.99 -0.25
N ILE A 101 -2.81 -4.79 -0.67
CA ILE A 101 -2.33 -5.27 -1.99
C ILE A 101 -2.43 -6.80 -2.07
N ALA A 102 -2.00 -7.50 -1.02
CA ALA A 102 -1.99 -8.97 -0.99
C ALA A 102 -3.39 -9.61 -0.98
N LEU A 103 -4.42 -8.88 -0.51
CA LEU A 103 -5.82 -9.35 -0.50
C LEU A 103 -6.49 -9.37 -1.87
N HIS A 104 -5.89 -8.73 -2.88
CA HIS A 104 -6.50 -8.56 -4.20
C HIS A 104 -5.60 -9.07 -5.33
N PRO A 105 -5.08 -10.32 -5.29
CA PRO A 105 -4.24 -10.83 -6.37
C PRO A 105 -5.02 -10.93 -7.69
N PHE A 106 -4.36 -10.64 -8.80
CA PHE A 106 -4.91 -10.94 -10.12
C PHE A 106 -4.98 -12.47 -10.33
N PRO A 107 -5.97 -13.01 -11.06
CA PRO A 107 -6.04 -14.43 -11.37
C PRO A 107 -4.77 -14.93 -12.04
N GLU A 108 -4.36 -16.14 -11.69
CA GLU A 108 -3.18 -16.77 -12.27
C GLU A 108 -3.48 -17.23 -13.70
N GLN A 109 -2.47 -17.31 -14.56
CA GLN A 109 -2.64 -17.71 -15.96
C GLN A 109 -3.38 -19.06 -16.10
N ARG A 110 -3.08 -20.02 -15.22
CA ARG A 110 -3.75 -21.33 -15.19
C ARG A 110 -5.25 -21.23 -14.90
N GLU A 111 -5.67 -20.26 -14.09
CA GLU A 111 -7.08 -20.05 -13.72
C GLU A 111 -7.84 -19.46 -14.92
N LEU A 112 -7.22 -18.51 -15.62
CA LEU A 112 -7.76 -17.98 -16.88
C LEU A 112 -7.89 -19.07 -17.96
N VAL A 113 -6.86 -19.90 -18.14
CA VAL A 113 -6.90 -21.00 -19.12
C VAL A 113 -7.96 -22.05 -18.74
N SER A 114 -8.10 -22.36 -17.46
CA SER A 114 -9.15 -23.26 -16.99
C SER A 114 -10.54 -22.68 -17.28
N ALA A 115 -10.75 -21.39 -17.05
CA ALA A 115 -12.02 -20.73 -17.33
C ALA A 115 -12.37 -20.75 -18.83
N VAL A 116 -11.38 -20.52 -19.70
CA VAL A 116 -11.57 -20.62 -21.17
C VAL A 116 -12.00 -22.02 -21.57
N ARG A 117 -11.39 -23.06 -20.98
CA ARG A 117 -11.73 -24.46 -21.28
C ARG A 117 -13.12 -24.87 -20.79
N SER A 118 -13.60 -24.25 -19.71
CA SER A 118 -14.94 -24.51 -19.17
C SER A 118 -16.06 -23.81 -19.96
N ASP A 119 -15.73 -22.78 -20.75
CA ASP A 119 -16.67 -22.11 -21.65
C ASP A 119 -16.79 -22.90 -22.97
N GLU A 120 -17.59 -23.97 -22.99
CA GLU A 120 -17.86 -24.76 -24.20
C GLU A 120 -18.76 -24.03 -25.23
N GLN A 121 -19.41 -22.91 -24.86
CA GLN A 121 -20.26 -22.11 -25.77
C GLN A 121 -20.15 -20.60 -25.50
N PRO A 122 -20.23 -19.73 -26.54
CA PRO A 122 -20.09 -18.28 -26.38
C PRO A 122 -21.37 -17.70 -25.74
N SER A 123 -21.36 -17.57 -24.41
CA SER A 123 -22.39 -16.88 -23.64
C SER A 123 -21.90 -15.49 -23.21
N PRO A 124 -22.77 -14.47 -23.10
CA PRO A 124 -22.43 -13.18 -22.49
C PRO A 124 -22.08 -13.27 -20.99
N LEU A 125 -22.21 -14.45 -20.38
CA LEU A 125 -21.75 -14.79 -19.03
C LEU A 125 -20.55 -15.75 -19.05
N SER A 126 -19.64 -15.58 -20.02
CA SER A 126 -18.45 -16.42 -20.11
C SER A 126 -17.66 -16.36 -18.80
N ALA A 127 -17.27 -17.51 -18.27
CA ALA A 127 -16.52 -17.62 -17.01
C ALA A 127 -15.26 -16.75 -17.04
N VAL A 128 -14.65 -16.64 -18.23
CA VAL A 128 -13.50 -15.77 -18.50
C VAL A 128 -13.84 -14.29 -18.33
N TRP A 129 -14.96 -13.81 -18.86
CA TRP A 129 -15.34 -12.40 -18.75
C TRP A 129 -15.64 -11.99 -17.31
N LEU A 130 -16.31 -12.87 -16.54
CA LEU A 130 -16.56 -12.65 -15.12
C LEU A 130 -15.25 -12.57 -14.32
N LEU A 131 -14.31 -13.49 -14.57
CA LEU A 131 -12.98 -13.47 -13.97
C LEU A 131 -12.23 -12.18 -14.29
N ILE A 132 -12.18 -11.76 -15.56
CA ILE A 132 -11.49 -10.52 -15.95
C ILE A 132 -12.13 -9.28 -15.31
N ARG A 133 -13.46 -9.25 -15.20
CA ARG A 133 -14.17 -8.14 -14.55
C ARG A 133 -13.84 -8.03 -13.06
N GLU A 134 -13.87 -9.14 -12.34
CA GLU A 134 -13.49 -9.17 -10.92
C GLU A 134 -12.00 -8.84 -10.73
N ALA A 135 -11.16 -9.34 -11.63
CA ALA A 135 -9.73 -9.08 -11.64
C ALA A 135 -9.39 -7.60 -11.93
N SER A 136 -10.20 -6.92 -12.75
CA SER A 136 -10.07 -5.48 -12.98
C SER A 136 -10.31 -4.67 -11.70
N GLY A 137 -11.29 -5.09 -10.88
CA GLY A 137 -11.54 -4.50 -9.57
C GLY A 137 -10.37 -4.75 -8.60
N SER A 138 -9.84 -5.97 -8.60
CA SER A 138 -8.65 -6.34 -7.83
C SER A 138 -7.43 -5.50 -8.23
N GLY A 139 -7.26 -5.25 -9.53
CA GLY A 139 -6.17 -4.41 -10.00
C GLY A 139 -6.27 -2.94 -9.64
N ALA A 140 -7.48 -2.37 -9.71
CA ALA A 140 -7.72 -1.02 -9.22
C ALA A 140 -7.41 -0.91 -7.71
N ALA A 141 -7.77 -1.94 -6.92
CA ALA A 141 -7.49 -1.98 -5.49
C ALA A 141 -5.97 -2.05 -5.21
N GLN A 142 -5.22 -2.90 -5.93
CA GLN A 142 -3.76 -2.95 -5.82
C GLN A 142 -3.12 -1.61 -6.18
N HIS A 143 -3.53 -0.98 -7.28
CA HIS A 143 -2.95 0.28 -7.73
C HIS A 143 -3.21 1.41 -6.72
N LEU A 144 -4.42 1.48 -6.17
CA LEU A 144 -4.79 2.48 -5.16
C LEU A 144 -4.03 2.27 -3.86
N ALA A 145 -3.93 1.02 -3.38
CA ALA A 145 -3.19 0.69 -2.16
C ALA A 145 -1.69 0.98 -2.32
N ALA A 146 -1.08 0.64 -3.47
CA ALA A 146 0.30 0.95 -3.77
C ALA A 146 0.56 2.47 -3.89
N GLY A 147 -0.38 3.23 -4.48
CA GLY A 147 -0.32 4.68 -4.52
C GLY A 147 -0.33 5.32 -3.12
N GLN A 148 -1.22 4.84 -2.25
CA GLN A 148 -1.30 5.32 -0.86
C GLN A 148 -0.05 4.95 -0.05
N ALA A 149 0.46 3.73 -0.20
CA ALA A 149 1.73 3.32 0.40
C ALA A 149 2.88 4.22 -0.06
N LYS A 150 2.94 4.55 -1.36
CA LYS A 150 3.95 5.45 -1.91
C LYS A 150 3.86 6.85 -1.32
N THR A 151 2.65 7.40 -1.14
CA THR A 151 2.45 8.70 -0.47
C THR A 151 2.97 8.68 0.96
N CYS A 152 2.69 7.63 1.73
CA CYS A 152 3.19 7.47 3.10
C CYS A 152 4.74 7.42 3.11
N LEU A 153 5.32 6.66 2.19
CA LEU A 153 6.78 6.52 2.05
C LEU A 153 7.48 7.82 1.62
N ASP A 154 6.84 8.61 0.76
CA ASP A 154 7.37 9.90 0.31
C ASP A 154 7.30 10.95 1.43
N ALA A 155 6.29 10.89 2.30
CA ALA A 155 6.26 11.70 3.52
C ALA A 155 7.42 11.34 4.47
N LEU A 156 7.73 10.04 4.62
CA LEU A 156 8.89 9.59 5.39
C LEU A 156 10.20 10.12 4.79
N ARG A 157 10.39 10.00 3.48
CA ARG A 157 11.58 10.55 2.79
C ARG A 157 11.74 12.05 3.01
N LEU A 158 10.64 12.80 2.94
CA LEU A 158 10.66 14.25 3.17
C LEU A 158 11.01 14.61 4.63
N GLU A 159 10.56 13.81 5.59
CA GLU A 159 10.96 13.96 6.99
C GLU A 159 12.43 13.61 7.20
N LEU A 160 12.94 12.59 6.53
CA LEU A 160 14.36 12.24 6.59
C LEU A 160 15.21 13.34 5.97
N ALA A 161 14.88 13.84 4.78
CA ALA A 161 15.62 14.93 4.13
C ALA A 161 15.71 16.19 5.00
N ARG A 162 14.64 16.52 5.75
CA ARG A 162 14.63 17.65 6.69
C ARG A 162 15.49 17.43 7.94
N ASN A 163 15.69 16.18 8.33
CA ASN A 163 16.47 15.77 9.51
C ASN A 163 17.82 15.15 9.10
N ALA A 164 18.33 15.49 7.93
CA ALA A 164 19.63 15.01 7.48
C ALA A 164 20.70 15.48 8.48
N PRO A 165 21.61 14.59 8.92
CA PRO A 165 22.69 14.99 9.80
C PRO A 165 23.56 16.03 9.10
N GLU A 166 23.74 17.20 9.71
CA GLU A 166 24.61 18.27 9.20
C GLU A 166 26.04 17.75 8.99
N ASP A 167 26.79 18.41 8.10
CA ASP A 167 28.20 18.10 7.91
C ASP A 167 29.00 18.44 9.16
N GLU A 168 29.27 17.43 9.99
CA GLU A 168 30.30 17.54 11.02
C GLU A 168 31.62 17.82 10.28
N PRO A 169 32.25 18.99 10.47
CA PRO A 169 33.56 19.23 9.89
C PRO A 169 34.49 18.20 10.51
N VAL A 170 35.06 17.34 9.66
CA VAL A 170 36.16 16.46 10.04
C VAL A 170 37.30 17.37 10.46
N LEU A 171 37.48 17.55 11.77
CA LEU A 171 38.71 18.10 12.34
C LEU A 171 39.79 17.06 12.07
N VAL A 172 40.43 17.18 10.90
CA VAL A 172 41.72 16.55 10.57
C VAL A 172 42.84 17.39 11.18
#